data_AF-A0A956S903-F1
#
_entry.id   AF-A0A956S903-F1
#
_cell.length_a   1.000
_cell.length_b   1.000
_cell.length_c   1.000
_cell.angle_alpha   90.00
_cell.angle_beta   90.00
_cell.angle_gamma   90.00
#
_symmetry.space_group_name_H-M   'P 1'
#
loop_
_entity.id
_entity.type
_entity.pdbx_description
1 polymer ?
#
loop_
_entity_poly.entity_id
_entity_poly.type
_entity_poly.pdbx_seq_one_letter_code
_entity_poly.pdbx_strand_id
1 'polypeptide(L)'
;MERQFRFRRLEKHGVGGTEGHMELEVPAPQSDTGKRYRECPSERCEPRTFLLGQGEERGGALDCAGARRRPGEDGTTCPYCGLDAPDDRFDYEGDLEEIQKYVEWAVLHDTADYMDELARDFNRSTAPLKGLLGIEMKVKSPRPPRPSLWREDLLRNIHCGHCGRSYGVYAIALFCPDCGLPNLRDHFDREVELVEQQVRLAREVQDRELAYRLLGNAHEDVLTAMESFQKAVYRFLLDRRLPNRAAQLGSGKAVKNRFQNDLNATRLWANLDIDPFAGLTKDELELLRFNVGKRHVVGHNLSMSDESYAATARTEPLGRTVSIVADDVSRFAELCGRVIDGLEVELKTHCPEGG
;
A
#
# COMPACT_ATOMS: atom_id res chain seq x y z
N MET A 1 -33.51 45.06 -9.75
CA MET A 1 -33.20 43.62 -9.87
C MET A 1 -32.68 43.19 -8.51
N GLU A 2 -33.50 42.51 -7.70
CA GLU A 2 -33.05 42.00 -6.39
C GLU A 2 -31.91 41.01 -6.62
N ARG A 3 -30.78 41.19 -5.92
CA ARG A 3 -29.66 40.26 -6.01
C ARG A 3 -29.97 39.03 -5.17
N GLN A 4 -30.23 37.91 -5.83
CA GLN A 4 -30.37 36.62 -5.18
C GLN A 4 -28.97 36.08 -4.80
N PHE A 5 -28.83 35.65 -3.55
CA PHE A 5 -27.63 34.96 -3.08
C PHE A 5 -27.49 33.60 -3.77
N ARG A 6 -26.25 33.21 -4.13
CA ARG A 6 -25.96 31.97 -4.86
C ARG A 6 -24.68 31.33 -4.35
N PHE A 7 -24.69 30.01 -4.19
CA PHE A 7 -23.52 29.21 -3.83
C PHE A 7 -22.66 28.88 -5.06
N ARG A 8 -22.07 29.90 -5.69
CA ARG A 8 -21.31 29.78 -6.95
C ARG A 8 -20.24 28.69 -6.92
N ARG A 9 -19.60 28.45 -5.76
CA ARG A 9 -18.55 27.45 -5.61
C ARG A 9 -19.09 26.01 -5.58
N LEU A 10 -20.35 25.82 -5.17
CA LEU A 10 -21.02 24.53 -5.07
C LEU A 10 -21.88 24.20 -6.30
N GLU A 11 -22.29 25.19 -7.08
CA GLU A 11 -23.14 24.99 -8.27
C GLU A 11 -22.57 23.99 -9.28
N LYS A 12 -21.24 23.93 -9.43
CA LYS A 12 -20.57 22.93 -10.29
C LYS A 12 -20.72 21.48 -9.82
N HIS A 13 -21.15 21.27 -8.58
CA HIS A 13 -21.46 19.99 -7.98
C HIS A 13 -22.97 19.77 -7.86
N GLY A 14 -23.80 20.73 -8.27
CA GLY A 14 -25.26 20.61 -8.15
C GLY A 14 -25.81 19.56 -9.11
N VAL A 15 -26.54 18.59 -8.57
CA VAL A 15 -27.26 17.56 -9.34
C VAL A 15 -28.78 17.72 -9.30
N GLY A 16 -29.28 18.59 -8.43
CA GLY A 16 -30.71 18.84 -8.27
C GLY A 16 -31.01 19.73 -7.07
N GLY A 17 -32.29 19.73 -6.68
CA GLY A 17 -32.77 20.44 -5.50
C GLY A 17 -33.87 21.46 -5.75
N THR A 18 -34.27 22.16 -4.68
CA THR A 18 -35.25 23.25 -4.64
C THR A 18 -34.58 24.54 -4.16
N GLU A 19 -35.31 25.66 -4.19
CA GLU A 19 -34.81 26.97 -3.74
C GLU A 19 -34.30 26.98 -2.28
N GLY A 20 -34.78 26.05 -1.45
CA GLY A 20 -34.34 25.87 -0.06
C GLY A 20 -33.45 24.64 0.21
N HIS A 21 -33.19 23.79 -0.79
CA HIS A 21 -32.44 22.55 -0.62
C HIS A 21 -31.60 22.25 -1.86
N MET A 22 -30.27 22.23 -1.72
CA MET A 22 -29.36 21.90 -2.81
C MET A 22 -28.89 20.45 -2.70
N GLU A 23 -29.01 19.69 -3.79
CA GLU A 23 -28.44 18.34 -3.87
C GLU A 23 -27.09 18.41 -4.60
N LEU A 24 -26.06 17.82 -3.99
CA LEU A 24 -24.68 17.92 -4.43
C LEU A 24 -24.08 16.54 -4.70
N GLU A 25 -23.34 16.42 -5.79
CA GLU A 25 -22.43 15.32 -6.07
C GLU A 25 -20.99 15.86 -6.04
N VAL A 26 -20.34 15.70 -4.89
CA VAL A 26 -18.94 16.09 -4.70
C VAL A 26 -18.07 14.84 -4.86
N PRO A 27 -17.11 14.81 -5.80
CA PRO A 27 -16.26 13.66 -5.98
C PRO A 27 -15.37 13.45 -4.75
N ALA A 28 -15.20 12.18 -4.38
CA ALA A 28 -14.28 11.81 -3.31
C ALA A 28 -12.84 12.27 -3.61
N PRO A 29 -12.06 12.65 -2.58
CA PRO A 29 -10.64 12.94 -2.68
C PRO A 29 -9.87 11.87 -3.47
N GLN A 30 -8.99 12.31 -4.35
CA GLN A 30 -8.17 11.44 -5.18
C GLN A 30 -6.70 11.78 -5.06
N SER A 31 -5.86 10.77 -5.29
CA SER A 31 -4.43 10.98 -5.50
C SER A 31 -4.12 11.63 -6.83
N ASP A 32 -2.87 12.03 -7.02
CA ASP A 32 -2.32 12.52 -8.30
C ASP A 32 -2.52 11.54 -9.46
N THR A 33 -2.54 10.23 -9.19
CA THR A 33 -2.84 9.20 -10.18
C THR A 33 -4.30 8.74 -10.18
N GLY A 34 -5.19 9.45 -9.49
CA GLY A 34 -6.64 9.22 -9.51
C GLY A 34 -7.14 8.12 -8.58
N LYS A 35 -6.33 7.63 -7.64
CA LYS A 35 -6.72 6.60 -6.68
C LYS A 35 -7.53 7.18 -5.53
N ARG A 36 -8.49 6.42 -5.02
CA ARG A 36 -9.35 6.80 -3.87
C ARG A 36 -9.07 5.90 -2.69
N TYR A 37 -9.26 6.41 -1.48
CA TYR A 37 -9.20 5.56 -0.30
C TYR A 37 -10.35 4.55 -0.30
N ARG A 38 -10.01 3.35 0.14
CA ARG A 38 -10.93 2.30 0.50
C ARG A 38 -10.56 1.82 1.89
N GLU A 39 -11.55 1.41 2.67
CA GLU A 39 -11.35 0.90 4.02
C GLU A 39 -12.05 -0.43 4.23
N CYS A 40 -11.31 -1.41 4.72
CA CYS A 40 -11.87 -2.71 5.05
C CYS A 40 -12.91 -2.59 6.18
N PRO A 41 -14.14 -3.12 6.01
CA PRO A 41 -15.17 -3.07 7.05
C PRO A 41 -14.90 -4.01 8.23
N SER A 42 -13.90 -4.89 8.14
CA SER A 42 -13.47 -5.72 9.28
C SER A 42 -12.60 -4.93 10.24
N GLU A 43 -13.08 -4.73 11.47
CA GLU A 43 -12.32 -4.10 12.57
C GLU A 43 -11.09 -4.90 13.00
N ARG A 44 -11.01 -6.18 12.64
CA ARG A 44 -9.88 -7.06 12.96
C ARG A 44 -8.77 -7.02 11.91
N CYS A 45 -8.99 -6.31 10.80
CA CYS A 45 -8.00 -6.19 9.74
C CYS A 45 -6.99 -5.09 10.12
N GLU A 46 -5.69 -5.34 9.93
CA GLU A 46 -4.66 -4.33 10.10
C GLU A 46 -3.54 -4.56 9.07
N PRO A 47 -3.23 -3.57 8.20
CA PRO A 47 -3.94 -2.29 8.00
C PRO A 47 -5.38 -2.47 7.49
N ARG A 48 -6.21 -1.43 7.58
CA ARG A 48 -7.59 -1.43 7.03
C ARG A 48 -7.71 -0.64 5.73
N THR A 49 -6.91 0.41 5.59
CA THR A 49 -7.00 1.35 4.47
C THR A 49 -6.06 0.99 3.33
N PHE A 50 -6.47 1.30 2.12
CA PHE A 50 -5.69 1.16 0.89
C PHE A 50 -6.20 2.15 -0.16
N LEU A 51 -5.44 2.36 -1.23
CA LEU A 51 -5.84 3.21 -2.35
C LEU A 51 -6.24 2.35 -3.55
N LEU A 52 -7.41 2.59 -4.13
CA LEU A 52 -7.87 1.89 -5.33
C LEU A 52 -7.93 2.85 -6.51
N GLY A 53 -7.20 2.53 -7.59
CA GLY A 53 -7.24 3.26 -8.85
C GLY A 53 -8.42 2.88 -9.73
N GLN A 54 -8.64 3.70 -10.76
CA GLN A 54 -9.56 3.37 -11.84
C GLN A 54 -9.10 2.06 -12.53
N GLY A 55 -10.06 1.27 -12.97
CA GLY A 55 -9.77 0.06 -13.74
C GLY A 55 -9.38 0.48 -15.14
N GLU A 56 -8.44 -0.23 -15.77
CA GLU A 56 -8.32 -0.07 -17.21
C GLU A 56 -9.64 -0.52 -17.84
N GLU A 57 -10.17 0.25 -18.80
CA GLU A 57 -11.18 -0.24 -19.75
C GLU A 57 -10.53 -1.29 -20.66
N ARG A 58 -10.21 -2.46 -20.10
CA ARG A 58 -9.77 -3.61 -20.86
C ARG A 58 -10.55 -4.82 -20.41
N GLY A 59 -11.73 -4.92 -21.04
CA GLY A 59 -12.52 -6.14 -21.16
C GLY A 59 -11.76 -7.24 -21.89
N GLY A 60 -10.67 -7.72 -21.31
CA GLY A 60 -10.27 -9.12 -21.48
C GLY A 60 -11.06 -9.94 -20.47
N ALA A 61 -11.64 -11.06 -20.90
CA ALA A 61 -12.04 -12.07 -19.94
C ALA A 61 -10.80 -12.44 -19.13
N LEU A 62 -10.84 -12.25 -17.81
CA LEU A 62 -9.96 -13.00 -16.92
C LEU A 62 -10.35 -14.47 -17.10
N ASP A 63 -9.63 -15.20 -17.96
CA ASP A 63 -9.73 -16.65 -18.02
C ASP A 63 -8.87 -17.27 -16.90
N CYS A 64 -9.04 -16.74 -15.70
CA CYS A 64 -8.25 -17.08 -14.53
C CYS A 64 -9.16 -17.80 -13.54
N ALA A 65 -9.09 -19.12 -13.53
CA ALA A 65 -9.73 -19.94 -12.50
C ALA A 65 -9.36 -19.40 -11.10
N GLY A 66 -10.38 -19.11 -10.28
CA GLY A 66 -10.21 -18.59 -8.91
C GLY A 66 -10.32 -17.08 -8.75
N ALA A 67 -10.55 -16.31 -9.82
CA ALA A 67 -10.92 -14.90 -9.69
C ALA A 67 -12.31 -14.77 -9.05
N ARG A 68 -12.48 -13.80 -8.15
CA ARG A 68 -13.76 -13.57 -7.46
C ARG A 68 -14.76 -12.81 -8.31
N ARG A 69 -14.24 -11.91 -9.14
CA ARG A 69 -15.01 -11.05 -10.03
C ARG A 69 -14.19 -10.68 -11.27
N ARG A 70 -14.86 -10.23 -12.32
CA ARG A 70 -14.17 -9.64 -13.48
C ARG A 70 -13.66 -8.25 -13.13
N PRO A 71 -12.63 -7.75 -13.83
CA PRO A 71 -12.07 -6.44 -13.54
C PRO A 71 -13.15 -5.35 -13.67
N GLY A 72 -13.34 -4.55 -12.63
CA GLY A 72 -14.30 -3.44 -12.63
C GLY A 72 -15.76 -3.83 -12.42
N GLU A 73 -16.07 -5.10 -12.16
CA GLU A 73 -17.37 -5.46 -11.60
C GLU A 73 -17.52 -4.91 -10.17
N ASP A 74 -18.76 -4.63 -9.75
CA ASP A 74 -19.04 -4.13 -8.41
C ASP A 74 -18.47 -5.08 -7.35
N GLY A 75 -17.79 -4.49 -6.37
CA GLY A 75 -17.26 -5.12 -5.18
C GLY A 75 -15.74 -5.16 -5.15
N THR A 76 -15.25 -5.25 -3.92
CA THR A 76 -13.85 -5.06 -3.57
C THR A 76 -13.40 -6.18 -2.66
N THR A 77 -12.21 -6.72 -2.91
CA THR A 77 -11.51 -7.62 -1.99
C THR A 77 -10.55 -6.81 -1.12
N CYS A 78 -10.56 -7.00 0.20
CA CYS A 78 -9.55 -6.42 1.07
C CYS A 78 -8.17 -7.02 0.71
N PRO A 79 -7.16 -6.19 0.37
CA PRO A 79 -5.84 -6.69 -0.03
C PRO A 79 -5.12 -7.44 1.10
N TYR A 80 -5.50 -7.23 2.36
CA TYR A 80 -4.80 -7.79 3.52
C TYR A 80 -5.48 -9.05 4.07
N CYS A 81 -6.77 -8.98 4.38
CA CYS A 81 -7.50 -10.09 5.01
C CYS A 81 -8.34 -10.92 4.04
N GLY A 82 -8.47 -10.50 2.78
CA GLY A 82 -9.23 -11.20 1.75
C GLY A 82 -10.75 -11.23 2.00
N LEU A 83 -11.28 -10.38 2.88
CA LEU A 83 -12.71 -10.10 3.00
C LEU A 83 -13.20 -9.52 1.67
N ASP A 84 -14.38 -9.91 1.24
CA ASP A 84 -14.91 -9.56 -0.07
C ASP A 84 -16.35 -9.11 0.09
N ALA A 85 -16.66 -7.91 -0.41
CA ALA A 85 -17.96 -7.26 -0.23
C ALA A 85 -18.22 -6.24 -1.36
N PRO A 86 -19.45 -5.73 -1.53
CA PRO A 86 -19.76 -4.65 -2.46
C PRO A 86 -18.92 -3.38 -2.22
N ASP A 87 -18.77 -2.53 -3.24
CA ASP A 87 -17.85 -1.39 -3.20
C ASP A 87 -18.18 -0.37 -2.10
N ASP A 88 -19.47 -0.16 -1.84
CA ASP A 88 -19.98 0.76 -0.82
C ASP A 88 -19.60 0.35 0.61
N ARG A 89 -19.37 -0.95 0.84
CA ARG A 89 -18.87 -1.49 2.11
C ARG A 89 -17.40 -1.15 2.37
N PHE A 90 -16.70 -0.65 1.35
CA PHE A 90 -15.31 -0.21 1.43
C PHE A 90 -15.15 1.31 1.34
N ASP A 91 -16.25 2.08 1.35
CA ASP A 91 -16.15 3.54 1.38
C ASP A 91 -15.40 4.02 2.62
N TYR A 92 -14.49 4.97 2.41
CA TYR A 92 -13.69 5.52 3.49
C TYR A 92 -14.45 6.66 4.18
N GLU A 93 -14.78 6.49 5.46
CA GLU A 93 -15.54 7.49 6.22
C GLU A 93 -14.83 8.86 6.25
N GLY A 94 -13.50 8.86 6.26
CA GLY A 94 -12.71 10.10 6.25
C GLY A 94 -12.82 10.91 4.96
N ASP A 95 -13.36 10.36 3.87
CA ASP A 95 -13.68 11.15 2.67
C ASP A 95 -14.92 12.02 2.88
N LEU A 96 -15.90 11.58 3.67
CA LEU A 96 -17.08 12.37 4.01
C LEU A 96 -16.71 13.62 4.82
N GLU A 97 -15.82 13.47 5.80
CA GLU A 97 -15.34 14.60 6.61
C GLU A 97 -14.61 15.64 5.76
N GLU A 98 -13.77 15.21 4.81
CA GLU A 98 -13.06 16.12 3.91
C GLU A 98 -14.02 16.83 2.95
N ILE A 99 -15.01 16.11 2.39
CA ILE A 99 -16.06 16.70 1.57
C ILE A 99 -16.85 17.75 2.37
N GLN A 100 -17.23 17.46 3.61
CA GLN A 100 -17.94 18.41 4.48
C GLN A 100 -17.12 19.67 4.72
N LYS A 101 -15.83 19.55 5.05
CA LYS A 101 -14.91 20.70 5.20
C LYS A 101 -14.85 21.54 3.92
N TYR A 102 -14.84 20.90 2.74
CA TYR A 102 -14.86 21.61 1.47
C TYR A 102 -16.18 22.36 1.23
N VAL A 103 -17.32 21.73 1.53
CA VAL A 103 -18.64 22.36 1.42
C VAL A 103 -18.74 23.56 2.35
N GLU A 104 -18.34 23.42 3.62
CA GLU A 104 -18.29 24.52 4.59
C GLU A 104 -17.39 25.66 4.10
N TRP A 105 -16.18 25.33 3.63
CA TRP A 105 -15.27 26.31 3.04
C TRP A 105 -15.91 27.07 1.88
N ALA A 106 -16.59 26.37 0.97
CA ALA A 106 -17.25 26.96 -0.19
C ALA A 106 -18.38 27.91 0.22
N VAL A 107 -19.23 27.48 1.17
CA VAL A 107 -20.33 28.29 1.73
C VAL A 107 -19.81 29.56 2.41
N LEU A 108 -18.78 29.44 3.25
CA LEU A 108 -18.19 30.58 3.95
C LEU A 108 -17.62 31.60 2.96
N HIS A 109 -16.98 31.15 1.89
CA HIS A 109 -16.41 32.04 0.89
C HIS A 109 -17.48 32.71 0.02
N ASP A 110 -18.51 31.98 -0.41
CA ASP A 110 -19.63 32.56 -1.18
C ASP A 110 -20.38 33.60 -0.33
N THR A 111 -20.60 33.32 0.96
CA THR A 111 -21.21 34.26 1.91
C THR A 111 -20.34 35.49 2.12
N ALA A 112 -19.03 35.30 2.31
CA ALA A 112 -18.08 36.40 2.47
C ALA A 112 -18.06 37.31 1.22
N ASP A 113 -18.00 36.72 0.02
CA ASP A 113 -17.99 37.48 -1.23
C ASP A 113 -19.31 38.25 -1.42
N TYR A 114 -20.46 37.63 -1.09
CA TYR A 114 -21.75 38.31 -1.14
C TYR A 114 -21.84 39.50 -0.17
N MET A 115 -21.38 39.32 1.08
CA MET A 115 -21.39 40.40 2.07
C MET A 115 -20.42 41.53 1.72
N ASP A 116 -19.25 41.20 1.15
CA ASP A 116 -18.30 42.20 0.64
C ASP A 116 -18.88 42.98 -0.53
N GLU A 117 -19.62 42.32 -1.44
CA GLU A 117 -20.34 42.99 -2.52
C GLU A 117 -21.46 43.90 -1.97
N LEU A 118 -22.26 43.44 -1.00
CA LEU A 118 -23.28 44.26 -0.34
C LEU A 118 -22.66 45.50 0.34
N ALA A 119 -21.55 45.33 1.05
CA ALA A 119 -20.84 46.44 1.68
C ALA A 119 -20.33 47.46 0.65
N ARG A 120 -19.74 46.98 -0.45
CA ARG A 120 -19.29 47.85 -1.55
C ARG A 120 -20.46 48.61 -2.18
N ASP A 121 -21.58 47.95 -2.43
CA ASP A 121 -22.75 48.58 -3.03
C ASP A 121 -23.42 49.58 -2.09
N PHE A 122 -23.54 49.25 -0.80
CA PHE A 122 -24.01 50.17 0.23
C PHE A 122 -23.12 51.42 0.28
N ASN A 123 -21.80 51.24 0.42
CA ASN A 123 -20.84 52.34 0.47
C ASN A 123 -20.84 53.21 -0.80
N ARG A 124 -21.12 52.62 -1.97
CA ARG A 124 -21.30 53.35 -3.22
C ARG A 124 -22.57 54.19 -3.21
N SER A 125 -23.66 53.65 -2.66
CA SER A 125 -24.96 54.33 -2.58
C SER A 125 -25.01 55.42 -1.51
N THR A 126 -24.20 55.31 -0.45
CA THR A 126 -24.08 56.29 0.64
C THR A 126 -22.91 57.25 0.47
N ALA A 127 -22.19 57.16 -0.65
CA ALA A 127 -21.10 58.08 -0.98
C ALA A 127 -21.66 59.51 -1.12
N PRO A 128 -21.09 60.51 -0.42
CA PRO A 128 -21.70 61.84 -0.35
C PRO A 128 -21.61 62.57 -1.68
N LEU A 129 -22.76 62.76 -2.34
CA LEU A 129 -22.95 63.77 -3.38
C LEU A 129 -22.96 65.15 -2.71
N LYS A 130 -21.80 65.80 -2.62
CA LYS A 130 -21.60 67.15 -2.05
C LYS A 130 -21.69 67.27 -0.52
N GLY A 131 -20.89 66.49 0.20
CA GLY A 131 -20.24 66.98 1.43
C GLY A 131 -21.02 66.96 2.74
N LEU A 132 -22.10 66.18 2.90
CA LEU A 132 -22.78 66.04 4.19
C LEU A 132 -22.95 64.56 4.56
N LEU A 133 -22.05 64.10 5.43
CA LEU A 133 -22.03 62.82 6.19
C LEU A 133 -22.19 61.52 5.37
N GLY A 134 -21.06 60.84 5.12
CA GLY A 134 -21.04 59.48 4.55
C GLY A 134 -21.05 58.41 5.63
N ILE A 135 -21.86 57.36 5.45
CA ILE A 135 -21.89 56.17 6.30
C ILE A 135 -21.13 55.05 5.58
N GLU A 136 -20.14 54.46 6.24
CA GLU A 136 -19.33 53.36 5.72
C GLU A 136 -19.65 52.05 6.47
N MET A 137 -19.96 51.00 5.72
CA MET A 137 -20.07 49.63 6.20
C MET A 137 -18.78 48.86 5.89
N LYS A 138 -18.16 48.25 6.92
CA LYS A 138 -17.03 47.33 6.78
C LYS A 138 -17.44 45.95 7.28
N VAL A 139 -17.35 44.95 6.40
CA VAL A 139 -17.57 43.55 6.76
C VAL A 139 -16.21 42.92 7.05
N LYS A 140 -16.13 42.19 8.15
CA LYS A 140 -15.00 41.30 8.45
C LYS A 140 -15.48 39.88 8.28
N SER A 141 -15.15 39.26 7.17
CA SER A 141 -15.47 37.86 6.91
C SER A 141 -14.20 37.01 6.97
N PRO A 142 -14.08 36.05 7.90
CA PRO A 142 -12.96 35.14 7.92
C PRO A 142 -12.94 34.30 6.63
N ARG A 143 -11.76 34.16 6.03
CA ARG A 143 -11.53 33.40 4.79
C ARG A 143 -10.52 32.28 5.09
N PRO A 144 -10.98 31.13 5.61
CA PRO A 144 -10.08 30.02 5.91
C PRO A 144 -9.40 29.52 4.63
N PRO A 145 -8.18 28.96 4.73
CA PRO A 145 -7.54 28.34 3.57
C PRO A 145 -8.42 27.22 3.01
N ARG A 146 -8.32 27.00 1.70
CA ARG A 146 -9.07 25.91 1.03
C ARG A 146 -8.60 24.57 1.60
N PRO A 147 -9.51 23.70 2.07
CA PRO A 147 -9.13 22.36 2.51
C PRO A 147 -8.57 21.57 1.33
N SER A 148 -7.56 20.76 1.62
CA SER A 148 -6.93 19.89 0.65
C SER A 148 -7.77 18.62 0.51
N LEU A 149 -8.61 18.56 -0.53
CA LEU A 149 -9.27 17.32 -0.97
C LEU A 149 -8.31 16.40 -1.75
N TRP A 150 -7.01 16.57 -1.58
CA TRP A 150 -5.99 15.86 -2.33
C TRP A 150 -5.38 14.75 -1.46
N ARG A 151 -5.12 13.60 -2.08
CA ARG A 151 -4.41 12.47 -1.47
C ARG A 151 -3.04 12.29 -2.13
N GLU A 152 -2.13 11.66 -1.42
CA GLU A 152 -0.86 11.19 -1.99
C GLU A 152 -1.00 9.72 -2.37
N ASP A 153 -0.39 9.33 -3.48
CA ASP A 153 -0.15 7.93 -3.76
C ASP A 153 0.73 7.31 -2.66
N LEU A 154 0.40 6.08 -2.26
CA LEU A 154 1.21 5.35 -1.31
C LEU A 154 2.53 4.91 -1.95
N LEU A 155 3.58 4.88 -1.13
CA LEU A 155 4.91 4.42 -1.56
C LEU A 155 4.84 3.07 -2.27
N ARG A 156 4.11 2.10 -1.69
CA ARG A 156 3.87 0.79 -2.32
C ARG A 156 2.63 0.85 -3.20
N ASN A 157 2.88 1.05 -4.48
CA ASN A 157 1.93 1.17 -5.58
C ASN A 157 2.07 -0.03 -6.53
N ILE A 158 0.99 -0.75 -6.79
CA ILE A 158 1.06 -2.07 -7.40
C ILE A 158 0.09 -2.12 -8.58
N HIS A 159 0.51 -2.82 -9.63
CA HIS A 159 -0.32 -3.16 -10.77
C HIS A 159 -0.52 -4.66 -10.72
N CYS A 160 -1.78 -5.11 -10.72
CA CYS A 160 -2.05 -6.54 -10.71
C CYS A 160 -1.68 -7.16 -12.06
N GLY A 161 -0.82 -8.18 -12.06
CA GLY A 161 -0.43 -8.92 -13.27
C GLY A 161 -1.58 -9.68 -13.93
N HIS A 162 -2.69 -9.89 -13.21
CA HIS A 162 -3.88 -10.55 -13.73
C HIS A 162 -4.87 -9.59 -14.38
N CYS A 163 -5.32 -8.56 -13.67
CA CYS A 163 -6.37 -7.66 -14.14
C CYS A 163 -5.92 -6.25 -14.52
N GLY A 164 -4.64 -5.92 -14.35
CA GLY A 164 -4.10 -4.59 -14.64
C GLY A 164 -4.49 -3.50 -13.64
N ARG A 165 -5.28 -3.81 -12.60
CA ARG A 165 -5.70 -2.82 -11.59
C ARG A 165 -4.49 -2.18 -10.92
N SER A 166 -4.45 -0.85 -10.89
CA SER A 166 -3.51 -0.06 -10.10
C SER A 166 -4.08 0.25 -8.71
N TYR A 167 -3.31 0.00 -7.66
CA TYR A 167 -3.73 0.24 -6.27
C TYR A 167 -2.51 0.46 -5.35
N GLY A 168 -2.69 1.23 -4.29
CA GLY A 168 -1.67 1.51 -3.28
C GLY A 168 -1.98 0.80 -1.97
N VAL A 169 -0.97 0.34 -1.25
CA VAL A 169 -1.13 -0.35 0.04
C VAL A 169 -0.08 0.08 1.07
N TYR A 170 -0.41 -0.01 2.37
CA TYR A 170 0.53 0.25 3.46
C TYR A 170 1.38 -0.97 3.86
N ALA A 171 0.86 -2.18 3.63
CA ALA A 171 1.51 -3.45 3.97
C ALA A 171 1.57 -4.36 2.74
N ILE A 172 2.08 -5.58 2.92
CA ILE A 172 2.08 -6.62 1.88
C ILE A 172 0.61 -6.96 1.58
N ALA A 173 0.18 -6.80 0.33
CA ALA A 173 -1.12 -7.32 -0.07
C ALA A 173 -0.98 -8.80 -0.41
N LEU A 174 -1.96 -9.59 0.04
CA LEU A 174 -2.10 -10.99 -0.31
C LEU A 174 -3.05 -11.18 -1.50
N PHE A 175 -3.94 -10.21 -1.75
CA PHE A 175 -4.95 -10.27 -2.81
C PHE A 175 -5.02 -8.96 -3.61
N CYS A 176 -5.37 -9.06 -4.88
CA CYS A 176 -5.77 -7.91 -5.69
C CYS A 176 -7.13 -7.39 -5.18
N PRO A 177 -7.29 -6.07 -4.96
CA PRO A 177 -8.55 -5.53 -4.46
C PRO A 177 -9.70 -5.54 -5.45
N ASP A 178 -9.41 -5.79 -6.73
CA ASP A 178 -10.40 -5.85 -7.80
C ASP A 178 -10.75 -7.31 -8.11
N CYS A 179 -9.87 -8.06 -8.79
CA CYS A 179 -10.20 -9.43 -9.19
C CYS A 179 -10.17 -10.46 -8.04
N GLY A 180 -9.65 -10.10 -6.87
CA GLY A 180 -9.57 -10.98 -5.70
C GLY A 180 -8.57 -12.13 -5.79
N LEU A 181 -7.82 -12.24 -6.89
CA LEU A 181 -6.75 -13.23 -7.04
C LEU A 181 -5.57 -12.89 -6.12
N PRO A 182 -4.84 -13.91 -5.63
CA PRO A 182 -3.56 -13.67 -4.99
C PRO A 182 -2.60 -12.92 -5.92
N ASN A 183 -1.84 -12.01 -5.35
CA ASN A 183 -0.88 -11.12 -6.03
C ASN A 183 0.44 -11.05 -5.26
N LEU A 184 0.70 -12.04 -4.43
CA LEU A 184 1.87 -12.07 -3.55
C LEU A 184 3.14 -11.98 -4.39
N ARG A 185 3.15 -12.62 -5.57
CA ARG A 185 4.31 -12.57 -6.46
C ARG A 185 4.56 -11.17 -7.02
N ASP A 186 3.51 -10.47 -7.48
CA ASP A 186 3.61 -9.08 -7.98
C ASP A 186 4.25 -8.16 -6.92
N HIS A 187 3.89 -8.35 -5.64
CA HIS A 187 4.45 -7.57 -4.53
C HIS A 187 5.91 -7.91 -4.28
N PHE A 188 6.29 -9.18 -4.38
CA PHE A 188 7.67 -9.61 -4.16
C PHE A 188 8.59 -9.15 -5.29
N ASP A 189 8.12 -9.22 -6.55
CA ASP A 189 8.88 -8.75 -7.71
C ASP A 189 9.24 -7.27 -7.61
N ARG A 190 8.35 -6.44 -7.05
CA ARG A 190 8.68 -5.04 -6.75
C ARG A 190 9.84 -4.90 -5.76
N GLU A 191 9.93 -5.74 -4.74
CA GLU A 191 11.06 -5.73 -3.81
C GLU A 191 12.35 -6.20 -4.51
N VAL A 192 12.24 -7.21 -5.39
CA VAL A 192 13.36 -7.66 -6.24
C VAL A 192 13.84 -6.57 -7.19
N GLU A 193 12.94 -5.78 -7.78
CA GLU A 193 13.30 -4.64 -8.64
C GLU A 193 14.16 -3.61 -7.90
N LEU A 194 13.84 -3.32 -6.63
CA LEU A 194 14.61 -2.40 -5.78
C LEU A 194 15.97 -2.99 -5.42
N VAL A 195 16.04 -4.28 -5.11
CA VAL A 195 17.29 -5.02 -4.89
C VAL A 195 18.17 -4.95 -6.15
N GLU A 196 17.60 -5.21 -7.32
CA GLU A 196 18.31 -5.17 -8.60
C GLU A 196 18.80 -3.75 -8.95
N GLN A 197 18.06 -2.71 -8.58
CA GLN A 197 18.55 -1.33 -8.68
C GLN A 197 19.78 -1.08 -7.82
N GLN A 198 19.79 -1.58 -6.58
CA GLN A 198 20.96 -1.47 -5.70
C GLN A 198 22.16 -2.26 -6.25
N VAL A 199 21.93 -3.46 -6.78
CA VAL A 199 22.96 -4.28 -7.42
C VAL A 199 23.56 -3.57 -8.64
N ARG A 200 22.72 -2.94 -9.49
CA ARG A 200 23.21 -2.14 -10.63
C ARG A 200 24.04 -0.94 -10.17
N LEU A 201 23.54 -0.18 -9.19
CA LEU A 201 24.28 0.97 -8.65
C LEU A 201 25.64 0.55 -8.08
N ALA A 202 25.71 -0.60 -7.39
CA ALA A 202 26.94 -1.14 -6.86
C ALA A 202 27.97 -1.52 -7.95
N ARG A 203 27.52 -1.91 -9.15
CA ARG A 203 28.39 -2.19 -10.30
C ARG A 203 28.94 -0.93 -10.96
N GLU A 204 28.18 0.17 -10.91
CA GLU A 204 28.52 1.42 -11.57
C GLU A 204 29.41 2.33 -10.71
N VAL A 205 29.33 2.22 -9.38
CA VAL A 205 30.10 3.07 -8.47
C VAL A 205 31.57 2.65 -8.41
N GLN A 206 32.47 3.64 -8.50
CA GLN A 206 33.92 3.41 -8.46
C GLN A 206 34.45 3.17 -7.04
N ASP A 207 33.76 3.68 -6.03
CA ASP A 207 34.10 3.48 -4.63
C ASP A 207 33.77 2.04 -4.21
N ARG A 208 34.82 1.28 -3.88
CA ARG A 208 34.72 -0.14 -3.51
C ARG A 208 34.00 -0.37 -2.19
N GLU A 209 34.16 0.52 -1.22
CA GLU A 209 33.48 0.40 0.07
C GLU A 209 31.98 0.69 -0.09
N LEU A 210 31.64 1.71 -0.88
CA LEU A 210 30.26 2.02 -1.21
C LEU A 210 29.59 0.89 -2.01
N ALA A 211 30.26 0.35 -3.04
CA ALA A 211 29.77 -0.81 -3.80
C ALA A 211 29.48 -2.00 -2.87
N TYR A 212 30.40 -2.28 -1.95
CA TYR A 212 30.25 -3.36 -0.99
C TYR A 212 29.04 -3.15 -0.05
N ARG A 213 28.85 -1.93 0.47
CA ARG A 213 27.70 -1.60 1.34
C ARG A 213 26.37 -1.71 0.59
N LEU A 214 26.31 -1.25 -0.67
CA LEU A 214 25.12 -1.38 -1.51
C LEU A 214 24.75 -2.86 -1.72
N LEU A 215 25.73 -3.73 -2.00
CA LEU A 215 25.48 -5.17 -2.13
C LEU A 215 25.06 -5.81 -0.80
N GLY A 216 25.64 -5.37 0.32
CA GLY A 216 25.24 -5.80 1.67
C GLY A 216 23.79 -5.45 1.99
N ASN A 217 23.38 -4.22 1.69
CA ASN A 217 22.00 -3.76 1.86
C ASN A 217 21.05 -4.53 0.95
N ALA A 218 21.38 -4.68 -0.34
CA ALA A 218 20.59 -5.44 -1.29
C ALA A 218 20.38 -6.90 -0.82
N HIS A 219 21.43 -7.54 -0.31
CA HIS A 219 21.34 -8.89 0.26
C HIS A 219 20.44 -8.94 1.50
N GLU A 220 20.55 -7.98 2.42
CA GLU A 220 19.69 -7.90 3.61
C GLU A 220 18.21 -7.62 3.26
N ASP A 221 17.96 -6.81 2.23
CA ASP A 221 16.63 -6.49 1.73
C ASP A 221 15.94 -7.74 1.16
N VAL A 222 16.64 -8.58 0.39
CA VAL A 222 16.10 -9.88 -0.09
C VAL A 222 15.63 -10.74 1.09
N LEU A 223 16.47 -10.87 2.13
CA LEU A 223 16.14 -11.69 3.29
C LEU A 223 14.96 -11.09 4.08
N THR A 224 14.93 -9.77 4.25
CA THR A 224 13.87 -9.06 4.95
C THR A 224 12.55 -9.15 4.21
N ALA A 225 12.56 -9.05 2.88
CA ALA A 225 11.40 -9.28 2.04
C ALA A 225 10.91 -10.74 2.18
N MET A 226 11.78 -11.73 1.98
CA MET A 226 11.40 -13.15 2.10
C MET A 226 10.77 -13.46 3.47
N GLU A 227 11.37 -12.98 4.56
CA GLU A 227 10.82 -13.16 5.90
C GLU A 227 9.45 -12.47 6.05
N SER A 228 9.33 -11.22 5.60
CA SER A 228 8.10 -10.43 5.79
C SER A 228 6.92 -11.04 5.04
N PHE A 229 7.16 -11.53 3.83
CA PHE A 229 6.15 -12.21 3.02
C PHE A 229 5.74 -13.54 3.64
N GLN A 230 6.70 -14.37 4.08
CA GLN A 230 6.38 -15.59 4.82
C GLN A 230 5.56 -15.31 6.08
N LYS A 231 5.90 -14.26 6.85
CA LYS A 231 5.12 -13.85 8.03
C LYS A 231 3.69 -13.45 7.68
N ALA A 232 3.50 -12.68 6.61
CA ALA A 232 2.19 -12.22 6.18
C ALA A 232 1.30 -13.41 5.80
N VAL A 233 1.79 -14.31 4.93
CA VAL A 233 1.05 -15.51 4.51
C VAL A 233 0.80 -16.46 5.68
N TYR A 234 1.82 -16.71 6.52
CA TYR A 234 1.69 -17.64 7.64
C TYR A 234 0.63 -17.18 8.64
N ARG A 235 0.59 -15.88 8.98
CA ARG A 235 -0.45 -15.32 9.87
C ARG A 235 -1.83 -15.45 9.24
N PHE A 236 -1.96 -15.07 7.98
CA PHE A 236 -3.22 -15.17 7.24
C PHE A 236 -3.76 -16.61 7.23
N LEU A 237 -2.91 -17.59 6.92
CA LEU A 237 -3.30 -19.00 6.88
C LEU A 237 -3.53 -19.58 8.28
N LEU A 238 -2.78 -19.15 9.30
CA LEU A 238 -3.03 -19.55 10.69
C LEU A 238 -4.42 -19.10 11.16
N ASP A 239 -4.80 -17.85 10.91
CA ASP A 239 -6.10 -17.32 11.32
C ASP A 239 -7.26 -18.09 10.67
N ARG A 240 -7.06 -18.60 9.45
CA ARG A 240 -8.08 -19.35 8.70
C ARG A 240 -8.10 -20.84 8.98
N ARG A 241 -6.93 -21.50 8.99
CA ARG A 241 -6.82 -22.96 9.13
C ARG A 241 -6.75 -23.40 10.59
N LEU A 242 -6.23 -22.56 11.48
CA LEU A 242 -6.03 -22.86 12.90
C LEU A 242 -6.43 -21.69 13.84
N PRO A 243 -7.65 -21.14 13.74
CA PRO A 243 -8.07 -19.95 14.49
C PRO A 243 -7.86 -20.07 16.01
N ASN A 244 -8.10 -21.26 16.57
CA ASN A 244 -7.94 -21.52 18.01
C ASN A 244 -6.48 -21.49 18.49
N ARG A 245 -5.51 -21.59 17.58
CA ARG A 245 -4.07 -21.60 17.88
C ARG A 245 -3.33 -20.39 17.28
N ALA A 246 -4.00 -19.57 16.47
CA ALA A 246 -3.38 -18.50 15.72
C ALA A 246 -2.67 -17.47 16.61
N ALA A 247 -3.30 -17.04 17.71
CA ALA A 247 -2.68 -16.12 18.66
C ALA A 247 -1.39 -16.69 19.30
N GLN A 248 -1.36 -18.00 19.59
CA GLN A 248 -0.20 -18.66 20.18
C GLN A 248 0.93 -18.81 19.14
N LEU A 249 0.61 -19.38 17.98
CA LEU A 249 1.57 -19.74 16.93
C LEU A 249 2.04 -18.53 16.12
N GLY A 250 1.21 -17.51 15.96
CA GLY A 250 1.49 -16.27 15.24
C GLY A 250 2.10 -15.15 16.09
N SER A 251 2.24 -15.37 17.41
CA SER A 251 2.82 -14.37 18.32
C SER A 251 4.23 -13.96 17.90
N GLY A 252 4.61 -12.71 18.18
CA GLY A 252 5.94 -12.19 17.86
C GLY A 252 7.08 -13.02 18.47
N LYS A 253 6.86 -13.62 19.65
CA LYS A 253 7.80 -14.55 20.28
C LYS A 253 7.86 -15.90 19.57
N ALA A 254 6.73 -16.44 19.13
CA ALA A 254 6.69 -17.72 18.43
C ALA A 254 7.38 -17.62 17.07
N VAL A 255 7.12 -16.55 16.32
CA VAL A 255 7.64 -16.39 14.96
C VAL A 255 9.03 -15.75 14.93
N LYS A 256 9.26 -14.68 15.71
CA LYS A 256 10.51 -13.90 15.79
C LYS A 256 11.23 -13.77 14.43
N ASN A 257 12.43 -14.34 14.31
CA ASN A 257 13.27 -14.38 13.12
C ASN A 257 13.34 -15.79 12.49
N ARG A 258 12.37 -16.67 12.79
CA ARG A 258 12.41 -18.07 12.36
C ARG A 258 12.32 -18.26 10.85
N PHE A 259 11.72 -17.32 10.12
CA PHE A 259 11.68 -17.36 8.65
C PHE A 259 13.01 -16.93 8.00
N GLN A 260 13.96 -16.40 8.77
CA GLN A 260 15.34 -16.18 8.33
C GLN A 260 16.21 -17.42 8.53
N ASN A 261 15.61 -18.60 8.63
CA ASN A 261 16.32 -19.87 8.70
C ASN A 261 15.36 -20.94 8.17
N ASP A 262 15.77 -21.65 7.13
CA ASP A 262 14.93 -22.63 6.45
C ASP A 262 14.41 -23.73 7.40
N LEU A 263 15.26 -24.30 8.27
CA LEU A 263 14.85 -25.37 9.20
C LEU A 263 13.82 -24.88 10.21
N ASN A 264 13.98 -23.66 10.72
CA ASN A 264 13.02 -23.05 11.62
C ASN A 264 11.73 -22.64 10.90
N ALA A 265 11.83 -22.18 9.65
CA ALA A 265 10.69 -21.89 8.79
C ALA A 265 9.88 -23.17 8.52
N THR A 266 10.52 -24.26 8.10
CA THR A 266 9.88 -25.58 7.88
C THR A 266 9.14 -26.04 9.14
N ARG A 267 9.73 -25.89 10.33
CA ARG A 267 9.05 -26.24 11.60
C ARG A 267 7.80 -25.39 11.87
N LEU A 268 7.80 -24.11 11.48
CA LEU A 268 6.61 -23.28 11.60
C LEU A 268 5.54 -23.73 10.60
N TRP A 269 5.91 -23.86 9.33
CA TRP A 269 5.01 -24.24 8.24
C TRP A 269 4.43 -25.66 8.39
N ALA A 270 5.13 -26.57 9.07
CA ALA A 270 4.62 -27.88 9.43
C ALA A 270 3.33 -27.84 10.30
N ASN A 271 3.05 -26.73 11.00
CA ASN A 271 1.76 -26.58 11.70
C ASN A 271 0.57 -26.51 10.72
N LEU A 272 0.82 -26.09 9.47
CA LEU A 272 -0.18 -25.94 8.42
C LEU A 272 -0.07 -27.00 7.32
N ASP A 273 0.82 -28.00 7.50
CA ASP A 273 1.15 -29.03 6.50
C ASP A 273 1.61 -28.45 5.15
N ILE A 274 2.39 -27.36 5.21
CA ILE A 274 2.95 -26.69 4.02
C ILE A 274 4.47 -26.86 4.05
N ASP A 275 5.05 -27.18 2.89
CA ASP A 275 6.48 -27.02 2.66
C ASP A 275 6.72 -25.85 1.68
N PRO A 276 7.13 -24.67 2.18
CA PRO A 276 7.34 -23.51 1.32
C PRO A 276 8.57 -23.68 0.39
N PHE A 277 9.42 -24.67 0.64
CA PHE A 277 10.65 -24.92 -0.11
C PHE A 277 10.52 -26.07 -1.11
N ALA A 278 9.33 -26.69 -1.24
CA ALA A 278 9.11 -27.83 -2.12
C ALA A 278 9.43 -27.54 -3.60
N GLY A 279 9.35 -26.26 -3.99
CA GLY A 279 9.72 -25.79 -5.32
C GLY A 279 11.22 -25.71 -5.59
N LEU A 280 12.10 -25.97 -4.61
CA LEU A 280 13.56 -25.87 -4.74
C LEU A 280 14.24 -27.25 -4.80
N THR A 281 15.29 -27.37 -5.60
CA THR A 281 16.18 -28.54 -5.56
C THR A 281 17.06 -28.53 -4.32
N LYS A 282 17.74 -29.65 -4.03
CA LYS A 282 18.66 -29.75 -2.88
C LYS A 282 19.78 -28.70 -2.95
N ASP A 283 20.42 -28.56 -4.10
CA ASP A 283 21.52 -27.62 -4.31
C ASP A 283 21.03 -26.16 -4.18
N GLU A 284 19.83 -25.87 -4.66
CA GLU A 284 19.20 -24.56 -4.53
C GLU A 284 18.85 -24.24 -3.08
N LEU A 285 18.35 -25.22 -2.32
CA LEU A 285 18.08 -25.05 -0.89
C LEU A 285 19.38 -24.86 -0.08
N GLU A 286 20.46 -25.54 -0.46
CA GLU A 286 21.79 -25.31 0.12
C GLU A 286 22.32 -23.90 -0.18
N LEU A 287 22.12 -23.41 -1.41
CA LEU A 287 22.48 -22.04 -1.78
C LEU A 287 21.63 -20.99 -1.04
N LEU A 288 20.33 -21.24 -0.87
CA LEU A 288 19.45 -20.39 -0.07
C LEU A 288 19.95 -20.32 1.38
N ARG A 289 20.22 -21.48 2.00
CA ARG A 289 20.78 -21.60 3.36
C ARG A 289 22.07 -20.82 3.52
N PHE A 290 22.96 -20.96 2.54
CA PHE A 290 24.25 -20.29 2.55
C PHE A 290 24.09 -18.77 2.56
N ASN A 291 23.25 -18.21 1.68
CA ASN A 291 23.00 -16.76 1.64
C ASN A 291 22.28 -16.26 2.90
N VAL A 292 21.28 -16.98 3.39
CA VAL A 292 20.64 -16.67 4.68
C VAL A 292 21.68 -16.59 5.83
N GLY A 293 22.66 -17.49 5.83
CA GLY A 293 23.77 -17.48 6.78
C GLY A 293 24.68 -16.25 6.70
N LYS A 294 24.85 -15.64 5.51
CA LYS A 294 25.67 -14.43 5.31
C LYS A 294 25.16 -13.24 6.13
N ARG A 295 23.85 -13.16 6.42
CA ARG A 295 23.24 -12.05 7.18
C ARG A 295 23.94 -11.76 8.50
N HIS A 296 24.28 -12.81 9.27
CA HIS A 296 24.90 -12.62 10.58
C HIS A 296 26.20 -11.80 10.46
N VAL A 297 27.00 -12.13 9.46
CA VAL A 297 28.27 -11.48 9.23
C VAL A 297 28.08 -10.10 8.59
N VAL A 298 27.27 -10.01 7.54
CA VAL A 298 27.04 -8.77 6.78
C VAL A 298 26.41 -7.69 7.66
N GLY A 299 25.34 -8.02 8.39
CA GLY A 299 24.54 -7.05 9.16
C GLY A 299 25.07 -6.75 10.57
N HIS A 300 25.88 -7.64 11.17
CA HIS A 300 26.24 -7.50 12.59
C HIS A 300 27.74 -7.60 12.90
N ASN A 301 28.58 -8.06 11.98
CA ASN A 301 30.01 -8.25 12.25
C ASN A 301 30.92 -7.38 11.36
N LEU A 302 30.43 -6.22 10.90
CA LEU A 302 31.11 -5.37 9.91
C LEU A 302 31.59 -6.19 8.70
N SER A 303 30.79 -7.21 8.35
CA SER A 303 31.08 -8.17 7.31
C SER A 303 32.34 -9.02 7.49
N MET A 304 32.86 -9.17 8.70
CA MET A 304 33.97 -10.07 9.02
C MET A 304 33.50 -11.50 9.32
N SER A 305 34.14 -12.49 8.71
CA SER A 305 33.88 -13.91 8.97
C SER A 305 34.25 -14.29 10.40
N ASP A 306 33.28 -14.75 11.18
CA ASP A 306 33.48 -15.35 12.51
C ASP A 306 33.49 -16.89 12.47
N GLU A 307 33.72 -17.50 13.63
CA GLU A 307 33.74 -18.96 13.82
C GLU A 307 32.43 -19.65 13.41
N SER A 308 31.29 -19.02 13.69
CA SER A 308 29.98 -19.57 13.35
C SER A 308 29.75 -19.58 11.84
N TYR A 309 30.18 -18.52 11.16
CA TYR A 309 30.08 -18.39 9.71
C TYR A 309 31.10 -19.29 9.00
N ALA A 310 32.36 -19.31 9.41
CA ALA A 310 33.40 -20.12 8.77
C ALA A 310 33.16 -21.63 8.91
N ALA A 311 32.49 -22.08 9.97
CA ALA A 311 32.07 -23.48 10.11
C ALA A 311 31.05 -23.90 9.04
N THR A 312 30.29 -22.93 8.49
CA THR A 312 29.25 -23.13 7.48
C THR A 312 29.77 -22.80 6.07
N ALA A 313 30.54 -21.71 5.95
CA ALA A 313 31.15 -21.24 4.73
C ALA A 313 32.46 -21.97 4.48
N ARG A 314 32.40 -23.03 3.68
CA ARG A 314 33.54 -23.95 3.42
C ARG A 314 34.79 -23.27 2.80
N THR A 315 34.70 -22.01 2.39
CA THR A 315 35.71 -21.34 1.56
C THR A 315 36.22 -20.01 2.11
N GLU A 316 35.59 -19.40 3.13
CA GLU A 316 35.94 -18.06 3.60
C GLU A 316 36.83 -18.12 4.86
N PRO A 317 38.05 -17.54 4.85
CA PRO A 317 38.94 -17.57 6.00
C PRO A 317 38.41 -16.73 7.17
N LEU A 318 38.59 -17.23 8.40
CA LEU A 318 38.30 -16.48 9.64
C LEU A 318 38.96 -15.10 9.65
N GLY A 319 38.22 -14.08 10.11
CA GLY A 319 38.69 -12.71 10.25
C GLY A 319 38.85 -11.94 8.93
N ARG A 320 38.36 -12.48 7.80
CA ARG A 320 38.32 -11.77 6.51
C ARG A 320 36.94 -11.22 6.22
N THR A 321 36.90 -10.15 5.43
CA THR A 321 35.64 -9.62 4.90
C THR A 321 34.98 -10.66 4.00
N VAL A 322 33.74 -11.01 4.28
CA VAL A 322 32.96 -11.97 3.48
C VAL A 322 32.69 -11.38 2.11
N SER A 323 32.92 -12.18 1.07
CA SER A 323 32.60 -11.75 -0.30
C SER A 323 31.09 -11.69 -0.52
N ILE A 324 30.63 -10.56 -1.08
CA ILE A 324 29.27 -10.41 -1.60
C ILE A 324 29.39 -10.15 -3.09
N VAL A 325 28.88 -11.09 -3.88
CA VAL A 325 28.92 -11.04 -5.34
C VAL A 325 27.55 -10.63 -5.84
N ALA A 326 27.50 -9.67 -6.76
CA ALA A 326 26.26 -9.16 -7.35
C ALA A 326 25.35 -10.30 -7.87
N ASP A 327 25.93 -11.24 -8.63
CA ASP A 327 25.18 -12.37 -9.19
C ASP A 327 24.63 -13.31 -8.11
N ASP A 328 25.32 -13.45 -6.96
CA ASP A 328 24.81 -14.24 -5.83
C ASP A 328 23.58 -13.57 -5.20
N VAL A 329 23.56 -12.23 -5.11
CA VAL A 329 22.42 -11.48 -4.58
C VAL A 329 21.20 -11.64 -5.49
N SER A 330 21.38 -11.48 -6.80
CA SER A 330 20.32 -11.70 -7.80
C SER A 330 19.81 -13.15 -7.76
N ARG A 331 20.72 -14.13 -7.69
CA ARG A 331 20.34 -15.55 -7.58
C ARG A 331 19.61 -15.84 -6.26
N PHE A 332 20.02 -15.22 -5.16
CA PHE A 332 19.32 -15.35 -3.89
C PHE A 332 17.90 -14.78 -3.95
N ALA A 333 17.72 -13.61 -4.59
CA ALA A 333 16.40 -13.02 -4.82
C ALA A 333 15.49 -13.94 -5.65
N GLU A 334 16.03 -14.55 -6.71
CA GLU A 334 15.30 -15.51 -7.55
C GLU A 334 14.82 -16.74 -6.75
N LEU A 335 15.69 -17.32 -5.92
CA LEU A 335 15.34 -18.46 -5.07
C LEU A 335 14.26 -18.10 -4.05
N CYS A 336 14.36 -16.93 -3.42
CA CYS A 336 13.32 -16.42 -2.54
C CYS A 336 12.00 -16.22 -3.29
N GLY A 337 12.03 -15.74 -4.54
CA GLY A 337 10.85 -15.62 -5.39
C GLY A 337 10.14 -16.95 -5.60
N ARG A 338 10.86 -18.04 -5.84
CA ARG A 338 10.27 -19.39 -5.97
C ARG A 338 9.62 -19.91 -4.68
N VAL A 339 10.15 -19.51 -3.52
CA VAL A 339 9.49 -19.77 -2.23
C VAL A 339 8.16 -19.00 -2.15
N ILE A 340 8.14 -17.75 -2.60
CA ILE A 340 6.91 -16.93 -2.65
C ILE A 340 5.90 -17.52 -3.63
N ASP A 341 6.32 -18.01 -4.81
CA ASP A 341 5.44 -18.66 -5.78
C ASP A 341 4.73 -19.87 -5.15
N GLY A 342 5.46 -20.70 -4.39
CA GLY A 342 4.88 -21.84 -3.67
C GLY A 342 3.83 -21.42 -2.64
N LEU A 343 4.09 -20.32 -1.91
CA LEU A 343 3.14 -19.78 -0.93
C LEU A 343 1.91 -19.12 -1.56
N GLU A 344 2.04 -18.55 -2.75
CA GLU A 344 0.90 -17.97 -3.45
C GLU A 344 -0.14 -19.03 -3.86
N VAL A 345 0.30 -20.26 -4.16
CA VAL A 345 -0.61 -21.39 -4.44
C VAL A 345 -1.50 -21.69 -3.22
N GLU A 346 -0.96 -21.59 -2.01
CA GLU A 346 -1.69 -21.82 -0.76
C GLU A 346 -2.78 -20.77 -0.50
N LEU A 347 -2.67 -19.59 -1.11
CA LEU A 347 -3.70 -18.55 -1.06
C LEU A 347 -4.84 -18.81 -2.05
N LYS A 348 -4.53 -19.37 -3.23
CA LYS A 348 -5.53 -19.69 -4.27
C LYS A 348 -6.55 -20.72 -3.79
N THR A 349 -6.12 -21.70 -2.99
CA THR A 349 -6.96 -22.77 -2.44
C THR A 349 -7.91 -22.29 -1.33
N HIS A 350 -7.80 -21.04 -0.87
CA HIS A 350 -8.52 -20.51 0.29
C HIS A 350 -9.37 -19.26 -0.03
N CYS A 351 -9.57 -18.94 -1.31
CA CYS A 351 -10.65 -18.01 -1.69
C CYS A 351 -11.98 -18.65 -1.26
N PRO A 352 -12.71 -18.06 -0.29
CA PRO A 352 -14.01 -18.58 0.09
C PRO A 352 -14.93 -18.55 -1.13
N GLU A 353 -15.54 -19.67 -1.45
CA GLU A 353 -16.74 -19.67 -2.29
C GLU A 353 -17.73 -18.70 -1.62
N GLY A 354 -18.18 -17.69 -2.37
CA GLY A 354 -18.95 -16.57 -1.86
C GLY A 354 -20.09 -17.03 -0.94
N GLY A 355 -20.13 -16.46 0.26
CA GLY A 355 -21.24 -16.58 1.20
C GLY A 355 -22.22 -15.44 1.04
#